data_AF-A0A958YCP8-F1
#
_entry.id   AF-A0A958YCP8-F1
#
_cell.length_a   1.000
_cell.length_b   1.000
_cell.length_c   1.000
_cell.angle_alpha   90.00
_cell.angle_beta   90.00
_cell.angle_gamma   90.00
#
_symmetry.space_group_name_H-M   'P 1'
#
loop_
_entity.id
_entity.type
_entity.pdbx_description
1 polymer ?
#
loop_
_entity_poly.entity_id
_entity_poly.type
_entity_poly.pdbx_seq_one_letter_code
_entity_poly.pdbx_strand_id
1 'polypeptide(L)'
;YSDDWADPGKQKVPAAWLPVANNTAILGDSLYNYTFEVLQKLNDAGLLPEYVQAGNETNAEILQSPNGTYNHINWSRNALLLNKGLKAVRDAATEFDADIQSMLHIAQPENALWWFEAAQQNGVTDYDWIGISYYPLWSDVSLEGLPAAIRTLTGAYGKKLMVVETAYPFTLDNNDSANNILGQDAAVAGFPISE
;
A
#
# COMPACT_ATOMS: atom_id res chain seq x y z
N TYR A 1 -8.26 -1.65 -1.88
CA TYR A 1 -9.53 -2.07 -2.50
C TYR A 1 -10.36 -2.79 -1.47
N SER A 2 -11.35 -2.13 -0.89
CA SER A 2 -12.21 -2.65 0.18
C SER A 2 -13.35 -1.65 0.36
N ASP A 3 -14.48 -2.08 0.94
CA ASP A 3 -15.58 -1.17 1.32
C ASP A 3 -15.33 -0.47 2.67
N ASP A 4 -14.21 -0.80 3.33
CA ASP A 4 -13.79 -0.32 4.64
C ASP A 4 -12.25 -0.28 4.69
N TRP A 5 -11.66 0.17 5.80
CA TRP A 5 -10.21 0.20 6.01
C TRP A 5 -9.53 -1.11 5.59
N ALA A 6 -8.49 -0.96 4.76
CA ALA A 6 -7.61 -2.03 4.31
C ALA A 6 -6.21 -1.78 4.87
N ASP A 7 -5.71 -2.75 5.64
CA ASP A 7 -4.49 -2.67 6.44
C ASP A 7 -3.83 -4.08 6.50
N PRO A 8 -2.65 -4.25 7.14
CA PRO A 8 -1.97 -5.54 7.20
C PRO A 8 -2.80 -6.67 7.82
N GLY A 9 -3.72 -6.35 8.74
CA GLY A 9 -4.60 -7.31 9.40
C GLY A 9 -5.91 -7.57 8.66
N LYS A 10 -6.27 -6.73 7.69
CA LYS A 10 -7.56 -6.78 7.01
C LYS A 10 -7.46 -6.33 5.56
N GLN A 11 -7.60 -7.27 4.63
CA GLN A 11 -7.63 -7.00 3.18
C GLN A 11 -8.91 -7.52 2.54
N LYS A 12 -10.08 -7.23 3.14
CA LYS A 12 -11.37 -7.81 2.72
C LYS A 12 -11.73 -7.40 1.30
N VAL A 13 -12.15 -8.37 0.49
CA VAL A 13 -12.73 -8.11 -0.83
C VAL A 13 -14.01 -7.25 -0.70
N PRO A 14 -14.24 -6.25 -1.57
CA PRO A 14 -15.49 -5.52 -1.63
C PRO A 14 -16.71 -6.43 -1.80
N ALA A 15 -17.84 -6.05 -1.21
CA ALA A 15 -19.08 -6.83 -1.24
C ALA A 15 -19.54 -7.12 -2.67
N ALA A 16 -19.37 -6.16 -3.58
CA ALA A 16 -19.71 -6.30 -5.00
C ALA A 16 -18.92 -7.41 -5.70
N TRP A 17 -17.73 -7.78 -5.22
CA TRP A 17 -16.85 -8.78 -5.85
C TRP A 17 -16.85 -10.13 -5.11
N LEU A 18 -17.61 -10.27 -4.01
CA LEU A 18 -17.76 -11.53 -3.29
C LEU A 18 -18.15 -12.72 -4.19
N PRO A 19 -19.07 -12.59 -5.17
CA PRO A 19 -19.44 -13.71 -6.05
C PRO A 19 -18.27 -14.27 -6.87
N VAL A 20 -17.22 -13.47 -7.08
CA VAL A 20 -16.05 -13.83 -7.89
C VAL A 20 -14.77 -13.94 -7.06
N ALA A 21 -14.84 -13.78 -5.73
CA ALA A 21 -13.67 -13.70 -4.86
C ALA A 21 -12.75 -14.95 -4.90
N ASN A 22 -13.32 -16.12 -5.21
CA ASN A 22 -12.58 -17.38 -5.33
C ASN A 22 -12.17 -17.70 -6.78
N ASN A 23 -12.48 -16.83 -7.75
CA ASN A 23 -12.01 -16.92 -9.13
C ASN A 23 -11.01 -15.80 -9.40
N THR A 24 -9.73 -16.09 -9.20
CA THR A 24 -8.65 -15.10 -9.32
C THR A 24 -8.63 -14.36 -10.65
N ALA A 25 -8.97 -15.02 -11.77
CA ALA A 25 -8.97 -14.38 -13.08
C ALA A 25 -10.08 -13.32 -13.16
N ILE A 26 -11.32 -13.68 -12.82
CA ILE A 26 -12.46 -12.75 -12.84
C ILE A 26 -12.31 -11.64 -11.79
N LEU A 27 -11.77 -11.97 -10.60
CA LEU A 27 -11.45 -10.98 -9.57
C LEU A 27 -10.39 -9.98 -10.06
N GLY A 28 -9.37 -10.47 -10.76
CA GLY A 28 -8.34 -9.63 -11.38
C GLY A 28 -8.91 -8.72 -12.47
N ASP A 29 -9.85 -9.19 -13.27
CA ASP A 29 -10.55 -8.36 -14.25
C ASP A 29 -11.44 -7.30 -13.57
N SER A 30 -12.11 -7.66 -12.48
CA SER A 30 -12.91 -6.71 -11.68
C SER A 30 -12.05 -5.61 -11.09
N LEU A 31 -10.87 -5.97 -10.57
CA LEU A 31 -9.87 -5.05 -10.05
C LEU A 31 -9.34 -4.10 -11.12
N TYR A 32 -8.94 -4.63 -12.28
CA TYR A 32 -8.47 -3.84 -13.41
C TYR A 32 -9.54 -2.83 -13.85
N ASN A 33 -10.76 -3.30 -14.11
CA ASN A 33 -11.85 -2.47 -14.62
C ASN A 33 -12.19 -1.35 -13.62
N TYR A 34 -12.27 -1.67 -12.33
CA TYR A 34 -12.53 -0.66 -11.32
C TYR A 34 -11.46 0.44 -11.29
N THR A 35 -10.18 0.07 -11.29
CA THR A 35 -9.08 1.05 -11.29
C THR A 35 -9.12 1.91 -12.54
N PHE A 36 -9.30 1.31 -13.72
CA PHE A 36 -9.37 2.04 -14.98
C PHE A 36 -10.58 2.98 -15.03
N GLU A 37 -11.78 2.51 -14.64
CA GLU A 37 -13.01 3.32 -14.63
C GLU A 37 -12.93 4.50 -13.66
N VAL A 38 -12.27 4.34 -12.50
CA VAL A 38 -12.03 5.46 -11.57
C VAL A 38 -11.13 6.50 -12.23
N LEU A 39 -10.04 6.08 -12.88
CA LEU A 39 -9.13 6.99 -13.57
C LEU A 39 -9.79 7.68 -14.77
N GLN A 40 -10.63 6.97 -15.53
CA GLN A 40 -11.44 7.56 -16.59
C GLN A 40 -12.36 8.67 -16.04
N LYS A 41 -13.09 8.42 -14.95
CA LYS A 41 -13.97 9.43 -14.34
C LYS A 41 -13.20 10.65 -13.85
N LEU A 42 -12.01 10.45 -13.29
CA LEU A 42 -11.12 11.53 -12.87
C LEU A 42 -10.60 12.31 -14.08
N ASN A 43 -10.23 11.62 -15.17
CA ASN A 43 -9.83 12.25 -16.43
C ASN A 43 -10.94 13.11 -17.03
N ASP A 44 -12.16 12.58 -17.13
CA ASP A 44 -13.32 13.30 -17.65
C ASP A 44 -13.63 14.56 -16.84
N ALA A 45 -13.26 14.58 -15.56
CA ALA A 45 -13.39 15.71 -14.65
C ALA A 45 -12.16 16.65 -14.64
N GLY A 46 -11.07 16.33 -15.34
CA GLY A 46 -9.81 17.09 -15.29
C GLY A 46 -9.07 16.97 -13.95
N LEU A 47 -9.22 15.83 -13.26
CA LEU A 47 -8.73 15.56 -11.91
C LEU A 47 -7.80 14.33 -11.85
N LEU A 48 -7.07 14.03 -12.92
CA LEU A 48 -6.15 12.90 -12.92
C LEU A 48 -5.07 13.05 -11.83
N PRO A 49 -4.80 11.98 -11.06
CA PRO A 49 -3.77 12.03 -10.04
C PRO A 49 -2.37 11.82 -10.64
N GLU A 50 -1.35 12.37 -9.99
CA GLU A 50 0.06 12.10 -10.32
C GLU A 50 0.50 10.69 -9.88
N TYR A 51 -0.07 10.20 -8.77
CA TYR A 51 0.27 8.90 -8.19
C TYR A 51 -0.97 8.03 -7.96
N VAL A 52 -0.88 6.75 -8.28
CA VAL A 52 -1.92 5.76 -7.98
C VAL A 52 -1.32 4.59 -7.21
N GLN A 53 -1.78 4.42 -5.97
CA GLN A 53 -1.40 3.31 -5.12
C GLN A 53 -2.33 2.10 -5.37
N ALA A 54 -1.78 0.99 -5.86
CA ALA A 54 -2.54 -0.21 -6.17
C ALA A 54 -2.77 -1.08 -4.93
N GLY A 55 -3.60 -0.60 -4.00
CA GLY A 55 -3.84 -1.24 -2.69
C GLY A 55 -3.49 -0.31 -1.53
N ASN A 56 -3.59 -0.76 -0.30
CA ASN A 56 -3.07 -0.06 0.88
C ASN A 56 -2.44 -1.07 1.83
N GLU A 57 -1.22 -0.78 2.31
CA GLU A 57 -0.48 -1.61 3.27
C GLU A 57 -0.65 -3.11 3.00
N THR A 58 -0.29 -3.53 1.78
CA THR A 58 -0.58 -4.87 1.23
C THR A 58 0.39 -5.93 1.75
N ASN A 59 0.74 -5.85 3.04
CA ASN A 59 1.61 -6.77 3.75
C ASN A 59 1.07 -8.19 3.69
N ALA A 60 -0.26 -8.33 3.80
CA ALA A 60 -0.98 -9.56 3.56
C ALA A 60 -1.56 -9.62 2.14
N GLU A 61 -2.05 -10.79 1.76
CA GLU A 61 -2.70 -11.00 0.47
C GLU A 61 -3.89 -10.05 0.25
N ILE A 62 -4.02 -9.43 -0.93
CA ILE A 62 -5.12 -8.50 -1.23
C ILE A 62 -6.44 -9.21 -1.57
N LEU A 63 -7.57 -8.51 -1.37
CA LEU A 63 -8.91 -8.97 -1.78
C LEU A 63 -9.28 -10.34 -1.21
N GLN A 64 -9.03 -10.55 0.08
CA GLN A 64 -9.29 -11.80 0.78
C GLN A 64 -10.79 -12.06 0.86
N SER A 65 -11.17 -13.29 0.49
CA SER A 65 -12.51 -13.82 0.72
C SER A 65 -12.75 -13.98 2.23
N PRO A 66 -13.98 -13.81 2.74
CA PRO A 66 -14.30 -13.96 4.17
C PRO A 66 -13.88 -15.32 4.76
N ASN A 67 -13.83 -16.37 3.93
CA ASN A 67 -13.44 -17.72 4.33
C ASN A 67 -11.98 -18.06 3.98
N GLY A 68 -11.20 -17.07 3.53
CA GLY A 68 -9.80 -17.25 3.14
C GLY A 68 -8.87 -17.46 4.34
N THR A 69 -7.69 -18.00 4.07
CA THR A 69 -6.64 -18.18 5.08
C THR A 69 -5.77 -16.92 5.15
N TYR A 70 -5.84 -16.21 6.27
CA TYR A 70 -5.22 -14.89 6.49
C TYR A 70 -3.71 -14.91 6.78
N ASN A 71 -3.09 -16.09 6.87
CA ASN A 71 -1.76 -16.26 7.47
C ASN A 71 -0.64 -16.56 6.46
N HIS A 72 -0.92 -16.55 5.15
CA HIS A 72 0.08 -16.78 4.11
C HIS A 72 -0.30 -16.05 2.82
N ILE A 73 0.70 -15.59 2.06
CA ILE A 73 0.49 -15.01 0.72
C ILE A 73 0.58 -16.14 -0.31
N ASN A 74 -0.51 -16.40 -1.03
CA ASN A 74 -0.43 -17.16 -2.28
C ASN A 74 0.10 -16.22 -3.37
N TRP A 75 1.41 -16.21 -3.56
CA TRP A 75 2.05 -15.26 -4.47
C TRP A 75 1.59 -15.35 -5.93
N SER A 76 1.23 -16.55 -6.43
CA SER A 76 0.67 -16.68 -7.78
C SER A 76 -0.64 -15.91 -7.92
N ARG A 77 -1.53 -16.04 -6.92
CA ARG A 77 -2.77 -15.25 -6.86
C ARG A 77 -2.48 -13.76 -6.65
N ASN A 78 -1.70 -13.43 -5.64
CA ASN A 78 -1.46 -12.05 -5.22
C ASN A 78 -0.75 -11.24 -6.32
N ALA A 79 0.26 -11.83 -6.98
CA ALA A 79 0.97 -11.20 -8.08
C ALA A 79 0.06 -10.95 -9.29
N LEU A 80 -0.84 -11.90 -9.64
CA LEU A 80 -1.81 -11.71 -10.71
C LEU A 80 -2.70 -10.49 -10.43
N LEU A 81 -3.24 -10.39 -9.22
CA LEU A 81 -4.12 -9.30 -8.84
C LEU A 81 -3.37 -7.96 -8.80
N LEU A 82 -2.19 -7.88 -8.17
CA LEU A 82 -1.39 -6.66 -8.15
C LEU A 82 -1.04 -6.20 -9.57
N ASN A 83 -0.60 -7.11 -10.45
CA ASN A 83 -0.29 -6.80 -11.84
C ASN A 83 -1.52 -6.31 -12.61
N LYS A 84 -2.73 -6.79 -12.31
CA LYS A 84 -3.98 -6.26 -12.90
C LYS A 84 -4.24 -4.82 -12.47
N GLY A 85 -4.04 -4.49 -11.20
CA GLY A 85 -4.13 -3.11 -10.71
C GLY A 85 -3.10 -2.19 -11.34
N LEU A 86 -1.82 -2.61 -11.37
CA LEU A 86 -0.73 -1.84 -11.99
C LEU A 86 -0.95 -1.64 -13.49
N LYS A 87 -1.38 -2.69 -14.20
CA LYS A 87 -1.71 -2.61 -15.62
C LYS A 87 -2.82 -1.60 -15.90
N ALA A 88 -3.86 -1.54 -15.07
CA ALA A 88 -4.93 -0.55 -15.24
C ALA A 88 -4.40 0.88 -15.15
N VAL A 89 -3.47 1.16 -14.23
CA VAL A 89 -2.82 2.47 -14.12
C VAL A 89 -1.98 2.76 -15.37
N ARG A 90 -1.18 1.80 -15.84
CA ARG A 90 -0.33 1.96 -17.04
C ARG A 90 -1.15 2.19 -18.31
N ASP A 91 -2.24 1.43 -18.47
CA ASP A 91 -3.13 1.56 -19.62
C ASP A 91 -3.85 2.91 -19.59
N ALA A 92 -4.35 3.36 -18.42
CA ALA A 92 -4.95 4.68 -18.27
C ALA A 92 -3.97 5.82 -18.57
N ALA A 93 -2.73 5.74 -18.07
CA ALA A 93 -1.68 6.72 -18.38
C ALA A 93 -1.44 6.84 -19.90
N THR A 94 -1.42 5.69 -20.59
CA THR A 94 -1.22 5.63 -22.05
C THR A 94 -2.43 6.16 -22.81
N GLU A 95 -3.65 5.74 -22.43
CA GLU A 95 -4.88 6.11 -23.13
C GLU A 95 -5.21 7.59 -22.97
N PHE A 96 -4.93 8.16 -21.81
CA PHE A 96 -5.22 9.57 -21.50
C PHE A 96 -4.04 10.51 -21.81
N ASP A 97 -2.93 9.99 -22.35
CA ASP A 97 -1.69 10.74 -22.60
C ASP A 97 -1.23 11.56 -21.37
N ALA A 98 -1.16 10.87 -20.22
CA ALA A 98 -0.88 11.47 -18.91
C ALA A 98 0.27 10.76 -18.19
N ASP A 99 1.06 11.51 -17.42
CA ASP A 99 2.10 10.96 -16.53
C ASP A 99 1.47 10.55 -15.19
N ILE A 100 0.95 9.32 -15.13
CA ILE A 100 0.44 8.70 -13.90
C ILE A 100 1.44 7.64 -13.44
N GLN A 101 1.96 7.79 -12.21
CA GLN A 101 2.96 6.90 -11.66
C GLN A 101 2.33 5.92 -10.66
N SER A 102 2.60 4.63 -10.82
CA SER A 102 2.02 3.59 -9.96
C SER A 102 2.88 3.31 -8.72
N MET A 103 2.24 2.98 -7.60
CA MET A 103 2.89 2.69 -6.33
C MET A 103 2.38 1.38 -5.72
N LEU A 104 3.30 0.61 -5.14
CA LEU A 104 3.00 -0.46 -4.19
C LEU A 104 3.37 -0.01 -2.78
N HIS A 105 2.50 -0.27 -1.80
CA HIS A 105 2.62 0.27 -0.46
C HIS A 105 2.60 -0.83 0.61
N ILE A 106 3.65 -0.86 1.45
CA ILE A 106 3.83 -1.82 2.54
C ILE A 106 4.03 -1.09 3.87
N ALA A 107 3.31 -1.52 4.91
CA ALA A 107 3.47 -1.02 6.26
C ALA A 107 4.80 -1.46 6.86
N GLN A 108 5.57 -0.51 7.35
CA GLN A 108 6.84 -0.66 8.05
C GLN A 108 8.02 -1.22 7.20
N PRO A 109 9.25 -0.70 7.39
CA PRO A 109 10.40 -1.08 6.59
C PRO A 109 10.79 -2.56 6.71
N GLU A 110 10.69 -3.15 7.91
CA GLU A 110 11.00 -4.56 8.16
C GLU A 110 10.17 -5.51 7.30
N ASN A 111 8.94 -5.13 6.97
CA ASN A 111 8.07 -5.91 6.10
C ASN A 111 8.37 -5.65 4.62
N ALA A 112 8.60 -4.38 4.26
CA ALA A 112 8.93 -4.01 2.88
C ALA A 112 10.17 -4.75 2.36
N LEU A 113 11.19 -4.94 3.21
CA LEU A 113 12.44 -5.59 2.83
C LEU A 113 12.24 -7.00 2.25
N TRP A 114 11.47 -7.87 2.91
CA TRP A 114 11.20 -9.22 2.41
C TRP A 114 10.04 -9.26 1.41
N TRP A 115 9.04 -8.37 1.56
CA TRP A 115 7.84 -8.41 0.73
C TRP A 115 8.16 -8.06 -0.73
N PHE A 116 8.97 -7.02 -0.96
CA PHE A 116 9.35 -6.63 -2.34
C PHE A 116 10.27 -7.67 -3.00
N GLU A 117 11.06 -8.40 -2.21
CA GLU A 117 11.90 -9.48 -2.73
C GLU A 117 11.00 -10.59 -3.27
N ALA A 118 10.03 -11.03 -2.46
CA ALA A 118 9.08 -12.06 -2.84
C ALA A 118 8.16 -11.60 -4.00
N ALA A 119 7.74 -10.33 -4.03
CA ALA A 119 6.94 -9.76 -5.11
C ALA A 119 7.70 -9.78 -6.44
N GLN A 120 8.98 -9.37 -6.44
CA GLN A 120 9.86 -9.40 -7.61
C GLN A 120 10.07 -10.83 -8.11
N GLN A 121 10.34 -11.79 -7.21
CA GLN A 121 10.49 -13.21 -7.56
C GLN A 121 9.23 -13.81 -8.19
N ASN A 122 8.06 -13.22 -7.93
CA ASN A 122 6.77 -13.63 -8.50
C ASN A 122 6.27 -12.71 -9.63
N GLY A 123 7.15 -11.85 -10.17
CA GLY A 123 6.87 -11.09 -11.39
C GLY A 123 6.05 -9.80 -11.19
N VAL A 124 5.95 -9.28 -9.98
CA VAL A 124 5.36 -7.95 -9.72
C VAL A 124 6.46 -6.89 -9.88
N THR A 125 6.57 -6.31 -11.08
CA THR A 125 7.72 -5.46 -11.45
C THR A 125 7.35 -4.11 -12.09
N ASP A 126 6.14 -4.00 -12.64
CA ASP A 126 5.64 -2.81 -13.38
C ASP A 126 5.02 -1.77 -12.45
N TYR A 127 5.80 -1.34 -11.45
CA TYR A 127 5.48 -0.23 -10.58
C TYR A 127 6.58 0.82 -10.59
N ASP A 128 6.25 2.08 -10.34
CA ASP A 128 7.20 3.20 -10.40
C ASP A 128 7.76 3.56 -9.01
N TRP A 129 6.93 3.42 -7.96
CA TRP A 129 7.28 3.78 -6.58
C TRP A 129 7.10 2.65 -5.57
N ILE A 130 8.04 2.60 -4.63
CA ILE A 130 7.89 1.92 -3.34
C ILE A 130 7.29 2.93 -2.35
N GLY A 131 6.10 2.66 -1.83
CA GLY A 131 5.53 3.35 -0.70
C GLY A 131 5.80 2.57 0.59
N ILE A 132 6.14 3.26 1.67
CA ILE A 132 6.16 2.67 3.01
C ILE A 132 5.41 3.54 4.03
N SER A 133 4.63 2.92 4.91
CA SER A 133 4.27 3.54 6.19
C SER A 133 5.47 3.42 7.13
N TYR A 134 5.72 4.47 7.90
CA TYR A 134 6.73 4.44 8.94
C TYR A 134 6.22 5.12 10.21
N TYR A 135 5.88 4.31 11.20
CA TYR A 135 5.50 4.78 12.53
C TYR A 135 6.49 4.22 13.55
N PRO A 136 7.36 5.06 14.16
CA PRO A 136 8.43 4.58 15.05
C PRO A 136 7.95 3.69 16.20
N LEU A 137 6.77 3.97 16.76
CA LEU A 137 6.18 3.19 17.85
C LEU A 137 5.93 1.72 17.49
N TRP A 138 5.59 1.43 16.22
CA TRP A 138 5.19 0.10 15.76
C TRP A 138 6.18 -0.52 14.79
N SER A 139 7.39 0.03 14.66
CA SER A 139 8.42 -0.49 13.76
C SER A 139 9.57 -1.13 14.54
N ASP A 140 10.04 -2.27 14.05
CA ASP A 140 11.30 -2.85 14.51
C ASP A 140 12.52 -2.04 14.01
N VAL A 141 12.34 -1.17 13.01
CA VAL A 141 13.37 -0.30 12.45
C VAL A 141 13.35 1.07 13.12
N SER A 142 14.41 1.38 13.86
CA SER A 142 14.58 2.70 14.45
C SER A 142 14.69 3.81 13.40
N LEU A 143 14.45 5.07 13.82
CA LEU A 143 14.55 6.23 12.92
C LEU A 143 15.95 6.37 12.33
N GLU A 144 16.99 6.05 13.10
CA GLU A 144 18.38 6.01 12.63
C GLU A 144 18.64 4.88 11.61
N GLY A 145 17.89 3.78 11.71
CA GLY A 145 17.97 2.63 10.80
C GLY A 145 17.18 2.82 9.49
N LEU A 146 16.17 3.69 9.48
CA LEU A 146 15.31 3.94 8.31
C LEU A 146 16.11 4.27 7.03
N PRO A 147 17.13 5.14 7.04
CA PRO A 147 17.94 5.40 5.84
C PRO A 147 18.62 4.17 5.26
N ALA A 148 18.99 3.18 6.08
CA ALA A 148 19.57 1.94 5.60
C ALA A 148 18.52 1.06 4.90
N ALA A 149 17.33 0.92 5.48
CA ALA A 149 16.23 0.18 4.85
C ALA A 149 15.82 0.81 3.51
N ILE A 150 15.71 2.15 3.46
CA ILE A 150 15.42 2.88 2.21
C ILE A 150 16.48 2.60 1.14
N ARG A 151 17.78 2.71 1.48
CA ARG A 151 18.85 2.42 0.51
C ARG A 151 18.80 0.99 -0.01
N THR A 152 18.50 0.01 0.84
CA THR A 152 18.34 -1.39 0.44
C THR A 152 17.21 -1.53 -0.58
N LEU A 153 16.02 -0.98 -0.28
CA LEU A 153 14.86 -1.07 -1.17
C LEU A 153 15.11 -0.36 -2.51
N THR A 154 15.58 0.89 -2.48
CA THR A 154 15.84 1.65 -3.72
C THR A 154 16.97 1.02 -4.53
N GLY A 155 18.01 0.51 -3.88
CA GLY A 155 19.16 -0.11 -4.54
C GLY A 155 18.85 -1.47 -5.16
N ALA A 156 18.01 -2.29 -4.51
CA ALA A 156 17.65 -3.61 -5.00
C ALA A 156 16.72 -3.57 -6.22
N TYR A 157 15.78 -2.63 -6.25
CA TYR A 157 14.73 -2.62 -7.28
C TYR A 157 14.85 -1.47 -8.30
N GLY A 158 15.74 -0.50 -8.06
CA GLY A 158 15.92 0.67 -8.94
C GLY A 158 14.68 1.57 -9.01
N LYS A 159 13.83 1.51 -7.98
CA LYS A 159 12.57 2.27 -7.87
C LYS A 159 12.76 3.48 -6.96
N LYS A 160 11.95 4.50 -7.16
CA LYS A 160 11.86 5.62 -6.20
C LYS A 160 11.13 5.15 -4.94
N LEU A 161 11.38 5.80 -3.80
CA LEU A 161 10.73 5.46 -2.53
C LEU A 161 10.14 6.71 -1.88
N MET A 162 8.93 6.58 -1.34
CA MET A 162 8.25 7.61 -0.54
C MET A 162 7.77 7.01 0.79
N VAL A 163 8.00 7.73 1.89
CA VAL A 163 7.29 7.45 3.15
C VAL A 163 5.91 8.11 3.02
N VAL A 164 4.86 7.32 2.84
CA VAL A 164 3.51 7.82 2.52
C VAL A 164 2.63 7.99 3.74
N GLU A 165 2.98 7.33 4.84
CA GLU A 165 2.32 7.49 6.13
C GLU A 165 3.35 7.57 7.26
N THR A 166 3.17 8.53 8.16
CA THR A 166 3.95 8.65 9.39
C THR A 166 3.19 9.57 10.35
N ALA A 167 3.43 9.42 11.64
CA ALA A 167 2.94 10.36 12.63
C ALA A 167 3.89 10.42 13.83
N TYR A 168 3.89 11.58 14.47
CA TYR A 168 4.59 11.82 15.73
C TYR A 168 3.68 12.69 16.61
N PRO A 169 3.54 12.40 17.92
CA PRO A 169 2.72 13.22 18.78
C PRO A 169 3.29 14.65 18.87
N PHE A 170 2.44 15.63 18.64
CA PHE A 170 2.75 17.05 18.84
C PHE A 170 2.71 17.40 20.34
N THR A 171 1.71 16.89 21.04
CA THR A 171 1.49 17.07 22.49
C THR A 171 1.00 15.77 23.11
N LEU A 172 1.16 15.65 24.43
CA LEU A 172 0.60 14.54 25.23
C LEU A 172 -0.81 14.87 25.76
N ASP A 173 -1.22 16.12 25.68
CA ASP A 173 -2.53 16.56 26.13
C ASP A 173 -3.62 16.07 25.16
N ASN A 174 -4.78 15.70 25.70
CA ASN A 174 -5.94 15.35 24.87
C ASN A 174 -6.65 16.63 24.43
N ASN A 175 -7.05 16.70 23.16
CA ASN A 175 -7.89 17.80 22.67
C ASN A 175 -9.38 17.62 23.05
N ASP A 176 -9.83 16.37 23.22
CA ASP A 176 -11.20 16.03 23.59
C ASP A 176 -11.24 14.78 24.51
N SER A 177 -12.39 14.11 24.60
CA SER A 177 -12.56 12.92 25.43
C SER A 177 -12.10 11.60 24.77
N ALA A 178 -11.70 11.62 23.50
CA ALA A 178 -11.14 10.46 22.83
C ALA A 178 -9.69 10.24 23.27
N ASN A 179 -9.25 8.97 23.29
CA ASN A 179 -7.87 8.64 23.62
C ASN A 179 -6.93 9.02 22.46
N ASN A 180 -5.76 9.57 22.79
CA ASN A 180 -4.66 9.70 21.86
C ASN A 180 -4.14 8.31 21.42
N ILE A 181 -3.91 8.14 20.11
CA ILE A 181 -3.34 6.91 19.55
C ILE A 181 -1.82 6.82 19.81
N LEU A 182 -1.15 7.98 19.86
CA LEU A 182 0.28 8.10 20.14
C LEU A 182 0.48 8.84 21.46
N GLY A 183 1.10 8.18 22.43
CA GLY A 183 1.39 8.74 23.73
C GLY A 183 2.89 8.87 23.99
N GLN A 184 3.25 8.85 25.28
CA GLN A 184 4.64 8.92 25.72
C GLN A 184 5.49 7.74 25.21
N ASP A 185 4.86 6.60 24.94
CA ASP A 185 5.46 5.41 24.34
C ASP A 185 5.93 5.63 22.90
N ALA A 186 5.34 6.60 22.19
CA ALA A 186 5.77 6.97 20.83
C ALA A 186 7.01 7.87 20.79
N ALA A 187 7.57 8.27 21.95
CA ALA A 187 8.69 9.19 22.01
C ALA A 187 9.96 8.58 21.37
N VAL A 188 10.60 9.35 20.49
CA VAL A 188 11.86 8.97 19.84
C VAL A 188 13.02 9.74 20.48
N ALA A 189 14.11 9.04 20.81
CA ALA A 189 15.29 9.66 21.39
C ALA A 189 15.84 10.79 20.50
N GLY A 190 16.10 11.96 21.09
CA GLY A 190 16.55 13.15 20.36
C GLY A 190 15.44 14.00 19.73
N PHE A 191 14.19 13.53 19.75
CA PHE A 191 13.02 14.24 19.22
C PHE A 191 11.98 14.40 20.34
N PRO A 192 12.08 15.42 21.21
CA PRO A 192 11.11 15.59 22.30
C PRO A 192 9.69 15.81 21.76
N ILE A 193 8.69 15.32 22.50
CA ILE A 193 7.28 15.66 22.28
C ILE A 193 7.08 17.06 22.84
N SER A 194 6.83 18.04 21.98
CA SER A 194 6.64 19.44 22.37
C SER A 194 5.87 20.21 21.32
N GLU A 195 5.06 21.16 21.79
CA GLU A 195 4.35 22.14 20.95
C GLU A 195 5.26 23.25 20.38
#